data_AF-A0A0H4QKK9-F1
#
_entry.id   AF-A0A0H4QKK9-F1
#
_cell.length_a   1.000
_cell.length_b   1.000
_cell.length_c   1.000
_cell.angle_alpha   90.00
_cell.angle_beta   90.00
_cell.angle_gamma   90.00
#
_symmetry.space_group_name_H-M   'P 1'
#
loop_
_entity.id
_entity.type
_entity.pdbx_description
1 polymer ?
#
loop_
_entity_poly.entity_id
_entity_poly.type
_entity_poly.pdbx_seq_one_letter_code
_entity_poly.pdbx_strand_id
1 'polypeptide(L)' 'MDWEKTSLKVEFINEKNYKNGKMTRTFNNIVPNPTSEQIELFIEGILLLTKGDTLGNTEILTHNKYISK' A
#
# COMPACT_ATOMS: atom_id res chain seq x y z
N MET A 1 -16.06 16.41 -9.12
CA MET A 1 -14.63 16.07 -8.93
C MET A 1 -14.50 14.57 -9.02
N ASP A 2 -13.91 14.08 -10.10
CA ASP A 2 -13.52 12.69 -10.23
C ASP A 2 -12.22 12.50 -9.48
N TRP A 3 -12.34 12.06 -8.24
CA TRP A 3 -11.19 11.64 -7.47
C TRP A 3 -10.83 10.24 -7.95
N GLU A 4 -9.80 10.15 -8.78
CA GLU A 4 -9.16 8.87 -9.09
C GLU A 4 -8.71 8.27 -7.75
N LYS A 5 -9.32 7.16 -7.36
CA LYS A 5 -8.93 6.47 -6.11
C LYS A 5 -7.72 5.63 -6.42
N THR A 6 -6.52 6.10 -6.10
CA THR A 6 -5.38 5.20 -5.98
C THR A 6 -5.48 4.46 -4.65
N SER A 7 -5.21 3.16 -4.65
CA SER A 7 -5.03 2.37 -3.45
C SER A 7 -3.68 1.65 -3.51
N LEU A 8 -2.98 1.55 -2.38
CA LEU A 8 -1.72 0.85 -2.26
C LEU A 8 -1.94 -0.34 -1.36
N LYS A 9 -1.67 -1.53 -1.89
CA LYS A 9 -1.71 -2.76 -1.13
C LYS A 9 -0.28 -3.16 -0.84
N VAL A 10 0.06 -3.23 0.44
CA VAL A 10 1.41 -3.53 0.93
C VAL A 10 1.35 -4.85 1.70
N GLU A 11 2.23 -5.78 1.34
CA GLU A 11 2.50 -7.00 2.09
C GLU A 11 3.70 -6.77 3.00
N PHE A 12 3.49 -6.95 4.30
CA PHE A 12 4.51 -6.98 5.34
C PHE A 12 4.84 -8.43 5.67
N ILE A 13 6.11 -8.72 5.90
CA ILE A 13 6.61 -10.04 6.27
C ILE A 13 7.15 -9.98 7.69
N ASN A 14 6.64 -10.87 8.56
CA ASN A 14 7.12 -11.08 9.91
C ASN A 14 6.64 -12.45 10.45
N GLU A 15 7.53 -13.43 10.49
CA GLU A 15 7.26 -14.81 10.95
C GLU A 15 6.83 -14.89 12.43
N LYS A 16 7.22 -13.90 13.24
CA LYS A 16 6.90 -13.89 14.68
C LYS A 16 5.57 -13.22 14.96
N ASN A 17 5.24 -12.16 14.22
CA ASN A 17 4.09 -11.31 14.50
C ASN A 17 2.84 -11.71 13.70
N TYR A 18 2.97 -12.49 12.63
CA TYR A 18 1.86 -12.85 11.73
C TYR A 18 1.69 -14.37 11.63
N LYS A 19 0.43 -14.84 11.68
CA LYS A 19 0.08 -16.28 11.73
C LYS A 19 0.64 -17.10 10.54
N ASN A 20 0.79 -16.47 9.39
CA ASN A 20 1.36 -17.09 8.17
C ASN A 20 2.66 -16.39 7.72
N GLY A 21 3.35 -15.71 8.64
CA GLY A 21 4.54 -14.91 8.37
C GLY A 21 4.31 -13.65 7.52
N LYS A 22 3.07 -13.39 7.11
CA LYS A 22 2.71 -12.31 6.19
C LYS A 22 1.43 -11.59 6.62
N MET A 23 1.36 -10.31 6.29
CA MET A 23 0.21 -9.43 6.57
C MET A 23 0.03 -8.47 5.40
N THR A 24 -1.16 -8.45 4.80
CA THR A 24 -1.50 -7.47 3.76
C THR A 24 -2.32 -6.33 4.34
N ARG A 25 -1.94 -5.08 4.05
CA ARG A 25 -2.73 -3.88 4.34
C ARG A 25 -3.02 -3.10 3.06
N THR A 26 -4.22 -2.54 2.98
CA THR A 26 -4.62 -1.67 1.87
C THR A 26 -4.80 -0.24 2.38
N PHE A 27 -4.03 0.67 1.81
CA PHE A 27 -4.10 2.11 2.03
C PHE A 27 -4.92 2.73 0.89
N ASN A 28 -6.11 3.20 1.21
CA ASN A 28 -7.03 3.81 0.26
C ASN A 28 -6.81 5.32 0.18
N ASN A 29 -7.28 5.93 -0.91
CA ASN A 29 -7.35 7.39 -1.09
C ASN A 29 -5.97 8.08 -1.04
N ILE A 30 -4.93 7.38 -1.46
CA ILE A 30 -3.63 7.98 -1.72
C ILE A 30 -3.67 8.83 -2.99
N VAL A 31 -2.69 9.71 -3.12
CA VAL A 31 -2.57 10.66 -4.23
C VAL A 31 -2.73 9.94 -5.59
N PRO A 32 -3.47 10.52 -6.56
CA PRO A 32 -3.54 9.98 -7.90
C PRO A 32 -2.14 9.92 -8.54
N ASN A 33 -1.81 8.78 -9.17
CA ASN A 33 -0.55 8.53 -9.85
C ASN A 33 0.71 8.88 -9.00
N PRO A 34 0.92 8.23 -7.85
CA PRO A 34 2.06 8.50 -6.99
C PRO A 34 3.37 8.15 -7.71
N THR A 35 4.41 8.95 -7.49
CA THR A 35 5.75 8.62 -7.99
C THR A 35 6.35 7.45 -7.21
N SER A 36 7.32 6.74 -7.80
CA SER A 36 8.02 5.66 -7.12
C SER A 36 8.66 6.14 -5.80
N GLU A 37 9.25 7.34 -5.79
CA GLU A 37 9.85 7.95 -4.59
C GLU A 37 8.82 8.21 -3.49
N GLN A 38 7.60 8.65 -3.84
CA GLN A 38 6.53 8.87 -2.87
C GLN A 38 6.05 7.56 -2.24
N ILE A 39 5.98 6.49 -3.04
CA ILE A 39 5.63 5.15 -2.56
C ILE A 39 6.72 4.61 -1.64
N GLU A 40 7.98 4.75 -2.03
CA GLU A 40 9.13 4.31 -1.25
C GLU A 40 9.17 5.02 0.11
N LEU A 41 9.12 6.36 0.13
CA LEU A 41 9.07 7.15 1.37
C LEU A 41 7.87 6.78 2.24
N PHE A 42 6.71 6.53 1.63
CA PHE A 42 5.53 6.08 2.37
C PHE A 42 5.78 4.72 3.04
N ILE A 43 6.33 3.75 2.30
CA ILE A 43 6.63 2.41 2.82
C ILE A 43 7.70 2.47 3.92
N GLU A 44 8.78 3.22 3.70
CA GLU A 44 9.84 3.43 4.70
C GLU A 44 9.25 4.00 6.00
N GLY A 45 8.42 5.04 5.90
CA GLY A 45 7.73 5.64 7.03
C GLY A 45 6.86 4.63 7.78
N ILE A 46 6.14 3.76 7.08
CA ILE A 46 5.35 2.70 7.72
C ILE A 46 6.25 1.66 8.38
N LEU A 47 7.32 1.20 7.72
CA LEU A 47 8.24 0.21 8.25
C LEU A 47 8.91 0.69 9.54
N LEU A 48 9.25 1.98 9.65
CA LEU A 48 9.78 2.59 10.88
C LEU A 48 8.82 2.46 12.08
N LEU A 49 7.51 2.39 11.82
CA LEU A 49 6.48 2.23 12.86
C LEU A 49 6.23 0.76 13.22
N THR A 50 6.74 -0.18 12.41
CA THR A 50 6.57 -1.61 12.66
C THR A 50 7.64 -2.16 13.60
N LYS A 51 7.34 -3.29 14.26
CA LYS A 51 8.29 -3.97 15.16
C LYS A 51 9.08 -5.03 14.40
N GLY A 52 9.91 -4.56 13.46
CA GLY A 52 10.81 -5.41 12.67
C GLY A 52 10.15 -6.14 11.52
N ASP A 53 9.08 -5.58 10.95
CA ASP A 53 8.52 -6.10 9.71
C ASP A 53 9.44 -5.75 8.54
N THR A 54 9.42 -6.58 7.50
CA THR A 54 10.07 -6.30 6.22
C THR A 54 9.05 -6.16 5.10
N LEU A 55 9.45 -5.46 4.03
CA LEU A 55 8.61 -5.34 2.84
C LEU A 55 8.61 -6.67 2.06
N GLY A 56 7.42 -7.17 1.73
CA GLY A 56 7.23 -8.30 0.83
C GLY A 56 6.93 -7.85 -0.59
N ASN A 57 5.70 -7.39 -0.81
CA ASN A 57 5.21 -6.95 -2.12
C ASN A 57 4.41 -5.66 -2.00
N THR A 58 4.37 -4.88 -3.08
CA THR A 58 3.58 -3.64 -3.17
C THR A 58 2.81 -3.62 -4.48
N GLU A 59 1.51 -3.42 -4.40
CA GLU A 59 0.61 -3.32 -5.56
C GLU A 59 -0.12 -1.97 -5.55
N ILE A 60 -0.07 -1.26 -6.67
CA ILE A 60 -0.82 -0.01 -6.88
C ILE A 60 -2.08 -0.34 -7.67
N LEU A 61 -3.22 0.06 -7.13
CA LEU A 61 -4.53 -0.10 -7.77
C LEU A 61 -5.07 1.28 -8.11
N THR A 62 -5.03 1.63 -9.40
CA THR A 62 -5.68 2.82 -9.93
C THR A 62 -7.10 2.48 -10.37
N HIS A 63 -8.09 3.07 -9.70
CA HIS A 63 -9.49 2.91 -10.10
C HIS A 63 -9.81 3.90 -11.23
N ASN A 64 -9.58 3.47 -12.47
CA ASN A 64 -10.04 4.20 -13.65
C ASN A 64 -11.57 4.14 -13.67
N LYS A 65 -12.21 5.26 -13.38
CA LYS A 65 -13.66 5.36 -13.21
C LYS A 65 -14.34 5.20 -14.58
N TYR A 66 -15.07 4.11 -14.78
CA TYR A 66 -16.21 4.07 -15.71
C TYR A 66 -17.46 3.67 -14.92
N ILE A 67 -18.25 4.67 -14.52
CA ILE A 67 -19.63 4.44 -14.09
C ILE A 67 -20.48 4.71 -15.33
N SER A 68 -20.83 3.65 -16.07
CA SER A 68 -21.96 3.69 -17.00
C SER A 68 -23.24 3.64 -16.18
N LYS A 69 -24.15 4.56 -16.48
CA LYS A 69 -25.43 4.76 -15.79
C LYS A 69 -26.38 3.58 -15.98
#